data_AF-A0A838Y1X7-F1
#
_entry.id   AF-A0A838Y1X7-F1
#
_cell.length_a   1.000
_cell.length_b   1.000
_cell.length_c   1.000
_cell.angle_alpha   90.00
_cell.angle_beta   90.00
_cell.angle_gamma   90.00
#
_symmetry.space_group_name_H-M   'P 1'
#
loop_
_entity.id
_entity.type
_entity.pdbx_description
1 polymer ?
#
loop_
_entity_poly.entity_id
_entity_poly.type
_entity_poly.pdbx_seq_one_letter_code
_entity_poly.pdbx_strand_id
1 'polypeptide(L)'
;MKIFKYVHSFIIFAFIYGCNSDNLDKKFNCNGVTVKFNNYERFFEIQGVELSNKKDFFMNQITIFGKLNENTIDETLVTFNKINNTLELKDSSRFFYEDCIE
;
A
#
# COMPACT_ATOMS: atom_id res chain seq x y z
N MET A 1 32.10 39.20 39.94
CA MET A 1 30.79 39.26 39.25
C MET A 1 30.39 37.85 38.87
N LYS A 2 29.09 37.54 39.06
CA LYS A 2 28.52 36.19 39.14
C LYS A 2 28.73 35.32 37.90
N ILE A 3 29.17 34.09 38.20
CA ILE A 3 28.94 32.79 37.55
C ILE A 3 27.81 32.80 36.51
N PHE A 4 28.08 32.34 35.29
CA PHE A 4 27.16 31.51 34.50
C PHE A 4 27.98 30.56 33.60
N LYS A 5 28.40 29.43 34.18
CA LYS A 5 28.68 28.20 33.44
C LYS A 5 27.34 27.50 33.26
N TYR A 6 26.81 27.45 32.05
CA TYR A 6 25.74 26.53 31.69
C TYR A 6 26.22 25.68 30.52
N VAL A 7 26.92 24.61 30.88
CA VAL A 7 27.05 23.42 30.04
C VAL A 7 25.83 22.56 30.36
N HIS A 8 24.87 22.49 29.44
CA HIS A 8 23.80 21.49 29.41
C HIS A 8 24.04 20.73 28.11
N SER A 9 24.81 19.64 28.08
CA SER A 9 24.48 18.31 28.60
C SER A 9 23.12 17.83 28.12
N PHE A 10 23.18 16.92 27.15
CA PHE A 10 22.25 15.81 26.87
C PHE A 10 20.76 16.09 26.95
N ILE A 11 20.12 16.22 25.78
CA ILE A 11 18.94 15.41 25.45
C ILE A 11 19.09 14.96 24.00
N ILE A 12 19.72 13.79 23.81
CA ILE A 12 19.48 12.96 22.64
C ILE A 12 18.01 12.57 22.76
N PHE A 13 17.13 13.23 22.01
CA PHE A 13 15.75 12.80 21.87
C PHE A 13 15.80 11.47 21.15
N ALA A 14 15.83 10.40 21.94
CA ALA A 14 15.65 9.04 21.50
C ALA A 14 14.23 8.94 20.94
N PHE A 15 14.06 9.28 19.65
CA PHE A 15 12.94 8.82 18.83
C PHE A 15 13.15 7.32 18.57
N ILE A 16 13.18 6.52 19.64
CA ILE A 16 12.68 5.15 19.64
C ILE A 16 11.16 5.27 19.70
N TYR A 17 10.57 5.86 18.65
CA TYR A 17 9.28 5.37 18.21
C TYR A 17 9.58 3.95 17.78
N GLY A 18 9.16 3.00 18.60
CA GLY A 18 9.30 1.59 18.27
C GLY A 18 8.83 1.41 16.83
N CYS A 19 9.69 0.79 16.01
CA CYS A 19 9.19 0.05 14.86
C CYS A 19 8.28 -1.03 15.44
N ASN A 20 7.03 -0.69 15.70
CA ASN A 20 5.96 -1.67 15.65
C ASN A 20 6.03 -2.17 14.21
N SER A 21 6.63 -3.35 14.07
CA SER A 21 6.49 -4.17 12.88
C SER A 21 5.02 -4.57 12.81
N ASP A 22 4.15 -3.60 12.52
CA ASP A 22 2.81 -3.88 12.01
C ASP A 22 3.05 -4.84 10.88
N ASN A 23 2.36 -5.98 10.91
CA ASN A 23 2.49 -7.00 9.89
C ASN A 23 2.33 -6.29 8.52
N LEU A 24 3.44 -6.14 7.80
CA LEU A 24 3.51 -5.30 6.61
C LEU A 24 2.69 -5.91 5.48
N ASP A 25 2.43 -7.21 5.59
CA ASP A 25 1.50 -7.97 4.78
C ASP A 25 0.07 -7.65 5.18
N LYS A 26 -0.59 -6.91 4.30
CA LYS A 26 -1.99 -6.60 4.38
C LYS A 26 -2.78 -7.49 3.43
N LYS A 27 -3.91 -8.00 3.90
CA LYS A 27 -4.85 -8.80 3.12
C LYS A 27 -6.24 -8.21 3.31
N PHE A 28 -7.01 -8.12 2.24
CA PHE A 28 -8.36 -7.59 2.22
C PHE A 28 -9.28 -8.50 1.40
N ASN A 29 -10.56 -8.55 1.79
CA ASN A 29 -11.64 -9.14 1.03
C ASN A 29 -12.57 -8.04 0.53
N CYS A 30 -12.60 -7.84 -0.79
CA CYS A 30 -13.46 -6.90 -1.49
C CYS A 30 -14.59 -7.70 -2.19
N ASN A 31 -15.63 -8.06 -1.44
CA ASN A 31 -16.78 -8.82 -1.96
C ASN A 31 -16.41 -10.12 -2.70
N GLY A 32 -15.55 -10.95 -2.10
CA GLY A 32 -15.05 -12.20 -2.69
C GLY A 32 -13.75 -12.05 -3.50
N VAL A 33 -13.31 -10.82 -3.77
CA VAL A 33 -12.01 -10.54 -4.38
C VAL A 33 -10.95 -10.39 -3.29
N THR A 34 -9.98 -11.30 -3.26
CA THR A 34 -8.85 -11.19 -2.31
C THR A 34 -7.80 -10.25 -2.86
N VAL A 35 -7.42 -9.23 -2.07
CA VAL A 35 -6.33 -8.31 -2.34
C VAL A 35 -5.26 -8.50 -1.27
N LYS A 36 -3.99 -8.57 -1.66
CA LYS A 36 -2.84 -8.59 -0.73
C LYS A 36 -1.81 -7.57 -1.16
N PHE A 37 -1.19 -6.89 -0.20
CA PHE A 37 -0.06 -6.03 -0.49
C PHE A 37 0.93 -5.92 0.66
N ASN A 38 2.16 -5.56 0.32
CA ASN A 38 3.20 -5.19 1.28
C ASN A 38 3.89 -3.91 0.81
N ASN A 39 3.86 -2.88 1.66
CA ASN A 39 4.42 -1.57 1.33
C ASN A 39 5.95 -1.58 1.18
N TYR A 40 6.63 -2.39 1.99
CA TYR A 40 8.08 -2.47 2.06
C TYR A 40 8.64 -3.28 0.88
N GLU A 41 8.08 -4.47 0.66
CA GLU A 41 8.47 -5.35 -0.45
C GLU A 41 7.95 -4.88 -1.81
N ARG A 42 7.10 -3.85 -1.83
CA ARG A 42 6.42 -3.35 -3.04
C ARG A 42 5.57 -4.45 -3.70
N PHE A 43 5.06 -5.38 -2.90
CA PHE A 43 4.25 -6.52 -3.32
C PHE A 43 2.76 -6.15 -3.43
N PHE A 44 2.09 -6.66 -4.47
CA PHE A 44 0.66 -6.53 -4.71
C PHE A 44 0.13 -7.73 -5.49
N GLU A 45 -0.88 -8.39 -4.95
CA GLU A 45 -1.56 -9.54 -5.53
C GLU A 45 -3.07 -9.35 -5.46
N ILE A 46 -3.76 -9.70 -6.53
CA ILE A 46 -5.22 -9.74 -6.58
C ILE A 46 -5.69 -11.08 -7.14
N GLN A 47 -6.59 -11.76 -6.42
CA GLN A 47 -7.07 -13.11 -6.74
C GLN A 47 -5.96 -14.12 -7.07
N GLY A 48 -4.82 -14.06 -6.38
CA GLY A 48 -3.68 -14.95 -6.63
C GLY A 48 -2.80 -14.53 -7.82
N VAL A 49 -3.10 -13.42 -8.48
CA VAL A 49 -2.27 -12.86 -9.55
C VAL A 49 -1.42 -11.73 -9.00
N GLU A 50 -0.11 -11.94 -8.93
CA GLU A 50 0.85 -10.91 -8.57
C GLU A 50 0.99 -9.88 -9.70
N LEU A 51 0.86 -8.60 -9.35
CA LEU A 51 0.96 -7.48 -10.29
C LEU A 51 2.25 -6.67 -10.11
N SER A 52 3.01 -6.89 -9.03
CA SER A 52 4.23 -6.13 -8.74
C SER A 52 5.32 -6.26 -9.80
N ASN A 53 5.36 -7.40 -10.49
CA ASN A 53 6.35 -7.68 -11.53
C ASN A 53 5.84 -7.35 -12.95
N LYS A 54 4.66 -6.75 -13.05
CA LYS A 54 4.02 -6.41 -14.32
C LYS A 54 4.37 -4.99 -14.76
N LYS A 55 4.24 -4.74 -16.07
CA LYS A 55 4.49 -3.43 -16.65
C LYS A 55 3.43 -2.44 -16.15
N ASP A 56 3.83 -1.17 -16.05
CA ASP A 56 2.97 -0.08 -15.58
C ASP A 56 2.45 -0.27 -14.14
N PHE A 57 3.02 -1.20 -13.35
CA PHE A 57 2.76 -1.32 -11.93
C PHE A 57 3.24 -0.09 -11.18
N PHE A 58 2.38 0.43 -10.30
CA PHE A 58 2.70 1.56 -9.46
C PHE A 58 2.13 1.37 -8.06
N MET A 59 2.91 1.76 -7.06
CA MET A 59 2.46 1.78 -5.68
C MET A 59 3.00 3.03 -5.00
N ASN A 60 2.18 3.70 -4.19
CA ASN A 60 2.63 4.74 -3.27
C ASN A 60 1.96 4.56 -1.90
N GLN A 61 2.02 5.56 -1.03
CA GLN A 61 1.44 5.47 0.31
C GLN A 61 -0.11 5.44 0.32
N ILE A 62 -0.76 5.90 -0.74
CA ILE A 62 -2.22 6.09 -0.82
C ILE A 62 -2.87 5.05 -1.72
N THR A 63 -2.24 4.72 -2.85
CA THR A 63 -2.83 3.94 -3.94
C THR A 63 -1.86 2.89 -4.46
N ILE A 64 -2.42 1.78 -4.92
CA ILE A 64 -1.75 0.77 -5.73
C ILE A 64 -2.49 0.70 -7.06
N PHE A 65 -1.73 0.65 -8.15
CA PHE A 65 -2.23 0.55 -9.51
C PHE A 65 -1.51 -0.59 -10.25
N GLY A 66 -2.24 -1.34 -11.06
CA GLY A 66 -1.66 -2.38 -11.91
C GLY A 66 -2.61 -2.86 -13.00
N LYS A 67 -2.11 -3.73 -13.89
CA LYS A 67 -2.87 -4.32 -14.99
C LYS A 67 -2.95 -5.83 -14.84
N LEU A 68 -4.15 -6.39 -14.79
CA LEU A 68 -4.36 -7.84 -14.64
C LEU A 68 -4.00 -8.61 -15.92
N ASN A 69 -4.48 -8.15 -17.06
CA ASN A 69 -4.21 -8.75 -18.36
C ASN A 69 -3.46 -7.74 -19.22
N GLU A 70 -2.18 -8.03 -19.47
CA GLU A 70 -1.37 -7.29 -20.42
C GLU A 70 -1.48 -8.00 -21.77
N ASN A 71 -1.77 -7.27 -22.85
CA ASN A 71 -1.83 -7.77 -24.22
C ASN A 71 -3.17 -8.39 -24.69
N THR A 72 -4.26 -8.21 -23.94
CA THR A 72 -5.61 -8.47 -24.45
C THR A 72 -6.30 -7.17 -24.80
N ILE A 73 -7.21 -7.20 -25.79
CA ILE A 73 -8.05 -6.03 -26.12
C ILE A 73 -8.83 -5.55 -24.87
N ASP A 74 -9.10 -6.47 -23.95
CA ASP A 74 -9.73 -6.21 -22.66
C ASP A 74 -8.69 -6.15 -21.53
N GLU A 75 -7.87 -5.09 -21.53
CA GLU A 75 -7.03 -4.77 -20.37
C GLU A 75 -7.92 -4.46 -19.16
N THR A 76 -7.71 -5.16 -18.05
CA THR A 76 -8.36 -4.85 -16.77
C THR A 76 -7.39 -4.07 -15.90
N LEU A 77 -7.70 -2.80 -15.67
CA LEU A 77 -7.01 -1.92 -14.75
C LEU A 77 -7.47 -2.20 -13.33
N VAL A 78 -6.53 -2.23 -12.40
CA VAL A 78 -6.75 -2.42 -10.97
C VAL A 78 -6.24 -1.22 -10.23
N THR A 79 -7.10 -0.61 -9.41
CA THR A 79 -6.69 0.44 -8.47
C THR A 79 -7.17 0.06 -7.07
N PHE A 80 -6.27 0.09 -6.10
CA PHE A 80 -6.62 -0.12 -4.69
C PHE A 80 -6.25 1.11 -3.88
N ASN A 81 -7.23 1.69 -3.18
CA ASN A 81 -7.03 2.82 -2.27
C ASN A 81 -6.79 2.31 -0.84
N LYS A 82 -5.59 2.57 -0.31
CA LYS A 82 -5.14 2.10 1.01
C LYS A 82 -5.75 2.87 2.18
N ILE A 83 -6.25 4.08 1.94
CA ILE A 83 -6.84 4.93 2.99
C ILE A 83 -8.28 4.52 3.24
N ASN A 84 -9.02 4.29 2.15
CA ASN A 84 -10.44 3.96 2.22
C ASN A 84 -10.70 2.44 2.14
N ASN A 85 -9.66 1.64 1.90
CA ASN A 85 -9.74 0.21 1.62
C ASN A 85 -10.75 -0.10 0.52
N THR A 86 -10.63 0.58 -0.63
CA THR A 86 -11.54 0.37 -1.76
C THR A 86 -10.80 -0.17 -2.97
N LEU A 87 -11.46 -1.07 -3.69
CA LEU A 87 -10.96 -1.71 -4.91
C LEU A 87 -11.78 -1.24 -6.10
N GLU A 88 -11.09 -0.76 -7.12
CA GLU A 88 -11.63 -0.47 -8.44
C GLU A 88 -11.03 -1.44 -9.46
N LEU A 89 -11.90 -2.13 -10.21
CA LEU A 89 -11.54 -2.91 -11.39
C LEU A 89 -12.26 -2.32 -12.61
N LYS A 90 -11.49 -2.00 -13.65
CA LYS A 90 -12.04 -1.38 -14.85
C LYS A 90 -11.51 -2.08 -16.09
N ASP A 91 -12.42 -2.62 -16.89
CA ASP A 91 -12.13 -3.09 -18.24
C ASP A 91 -12.89 -2.25 -19.28
N SER A 92 -12.82 -2.63 -20.56
CA SER A 92 -13.46 -1.93 -21.69
C SER A 92 -15.00 -1.86 -21.56
N SER A 93 -15.59 -2.79 -20.81
CA SER A 93 -17.03 -3.08 -20.78
C SER A 93 -17.64 -2.99 -19.37
N ARG A 94 -16.82 -3.08 -18.32
CA ARG A 94 -17.24 -3.21 -16.94
C ARG A 94 -16.41 -2.31 -16.04
N PHE A 95 -17.11 -1.77 -15.05
CA PHE A 95 -16.56 -1.03 -13.94
C PHE A 95 -17.08 -1.66 -12.66
N PHE A 96 -16.17 -2.02 -11.77
CA PHE A 96 -16.45 -2.63 -10.48
C PHE A 96 -15.75 -1.81 -9.41
N TYR A 97 -16.50 -1.46 -8.37
CA TYR A 97 -16.01 -0.67 -7.25
C TYR A 97 -16.58 -1.25 -5.97
N GLU A 98 -15.70 -1.66 -5.05
CA GLU A 98 -16.10 -2.29 -3.79
C GLU A 98 -15.31 -1.77 -2.61
N ASP A 99 -15.99 -1.70 -1.48
CA ASP A 99 -15.35 -1.54 -0.19
C ASP A 99 -14.76 -2.88 0.27
N CYS A 100 -13.63 -2.83 0.96
CA CYS A 100 -12.88 -4.00 1.37
C CYS A 100 -12.71 -4.03 2.90
N ILE A 101 -12.66 -5.25 3.42
CA ILE A 101 -12.46 -5.52 4.85
C ILE A 101 -11.15 -6.29 5.01
N GLU A 102 -10.28 -5.87 5.95
CA GLU A 102 -9.00 -6.53 6.26
C GLU A 102 -9.23 -7.95 6.81
#